data_AF-S4PWD0-F1
#
_entry.id   AF-S4PWD0-F1
#
_cell.length_a   1.000
_cell.length_b   1.000
_cell.length_c   1.000
_cell.angle_alpha   90.00
_cell.angle_beta   90.00
_cell.angle_gamma   90.00
#
_symmetry.space_group_name_H-M   'P 1'
#
loop_
_entity.id
_entity.type
_entity.pdbx_description
1 polymer ?
#
loop_
_entity_poly.entity_id
_entity_poly.type
_entity_poly.pdbx_seq_one_letter_code
_entity_poly.pdbx_strand_id
1 'polypeptide(L)'
;MVMESPVIGQSMPPGKFADFTNILHGEQYIEFIGDFPGNEGEFTIRNYVVDVLDKGSSAVAIVNSEIFQNRELVLRTQQHIFVLGQGGFGGPRNSQQAIGVENAPKRAPDAVVEQKTAEDQAALYRLSGDLNPLHIDPNVASAGGHPKPILHGLASLGFSARHVLVKYAGNNSANFKALKARFVKPVLPGQTLVTEMWLEGKRVHFQTKIKETGNIVIAGAYVDLKNVVKDGGPAAPSSQSVQTKGSSLKCDSLFAKIEEAVKANPDKAKTVGAVYLYNITENGKTIKQWTLDLKKDLTVYQGEPKNGKADTTMTVSDDDLMEIASGTLSPQVAYLKGRLKLAGNIMLAQKLGPL
;
A
#
# COMPACT_ATOMS: atom_id res chain seq x y z
N MET A 1 -0.60 17.91 2.19
CA MET A 1 0.53 17.33 2.97
C MET A 1 1.17 18.40 3.84
N VAL A 2 1.87 18.02 4.91
CA VAL A 2 2.62 18.99 5.75
C VAL A 2 3.71 19.72 4.96
N MET A 3 4.32 19.10 3.94
CA MET A 3 5.33 19.74 3.09
C MET A 3 4.80 20.94 2.28
N GLU A 4 3.49 21.02 2.05
CA GLU A 4 2.83 22.15 1.39
C GLU A 4 2.18 23.12 2.40
N SER A 5 2.21 22.77 3.69
CA SER A 5 1.62 23.58 4.74
C SER A 5 2.56 24.75 5.09
N PRO A 6 2.02 25.96 5.33
CA PRO A 6 2.83 27.08 5.78
C PRO A 6 3.40 26.87 7.19
N VAL A 7 2.99 25.83 7.92
CA VAL A 7 3.36 25.58 9.33
C VAL A 7 4.88 25.56 9.54
N ILE A 8 5.63 24.95 8.61
CA ILE A 8 7.10 24.88 8.73
C ILE A 8 7.69 26.26 8.46
N GLY A 9 7.32 26.90 7.34
CA GLY A 9 7.80 28.24 6.98
C GLY A 9 7.53 29.28 8.08
N GLN A 10 6.35 29.25 8.69
CA GLN A 10 5.97 30.14 9.79
C GLN A 10 6.71 29.85 11.10
N SER A 11 7.22 28.63 11.28
CA SER A 11 7.98 28.24 12.48
C SER A 11 9.48 28.56 12.39
N MET A 12 9.95 29.00 11.22
CA MET A 12 11.38 29.23 11.02
C MET A 12 11.89 30.42 11.85
N PRO A 13 13.10 30.32 12.43
CA PRO A 13 13.73 31.43 13.14
C PRO A 13 13.92 32.68 12.25
N PRO A 14 14.07 33.89 12.83
CA PRO A 14 14.32 35.10 12.07
C PRO A 14 15.49 34.96 11.08
N GLY A 15 15.26 35.39 9.84
CA GLY A 15 16.26 35.30 8.76
C GLY A 15 16.40 33.92 8.12
N LYS A 16 15.56 32.94 8.49
CA LYS A 16 15.48 31.61 7.86
C LYS A 16 14.13 31.44 7.15
N PHE A 17 14.09 30.57 6.14
CA PHE A 17 12.87 30.30 5.37
C PHE A 17 12.78 28.84 4.95
N ALA A 18 11.57 28.31 4.80
CA ALA A 18 11.34 26.96 4.31
C ALA A 18 10.28 26.98 3.22
N ASP A 19 10.58 26.34 2.09
CA ASP A 19 9.65 26.14 0.98
C ASP A 19 9.92 24.79 0.31
N PHE A 20 9.10 24.44 -0.68
CA PHE A 20 9.17 23.13 -1.34
C PHE A 20 10.52 22.85 -2.03
N THR A 21 11.33 23.87 -2.34
CA THR A 21 12.62 23.73 -3.04
C THR A 21 13.77 23.35 -2.11
N ASN A 22 13.63 23.60 -0.81
CA ASN A 22 14.69 23.40 0.16
C ASN A 22 14.32 22.45 1.31
N ILE A 23 13.14 21.83 1.28
CA ILE A 23 12.71 20.86 2.27
C ILE A 23 12.94 19.41 1.83
N LEU A 24 13.44 18.58 2.75
CA LEU A 24 13.53 17.14 2.58
C LEU A 24 12.83 16.42 3.73
N HIS A 25 12.08 15.38 3.40
CA HIS A 25 11.49 14.50 4.40
C HIS A 25 12.56 13.54 4.95
N GLY A 26 12.97 13.73 6.21
CA GLY A 26 14.07 12.98 6.82
C GLY A 26 13.64 11.80 7.68
N GLU A 27 12.58 11.94 8.48
CA GLU A 27 12.06 10.86 9.32
C GLU A 27 10.54 10.88 9.37
N GLN A 28 9.94 9.70 9.51
CA GLN A 28 8.50 9.51 9.67
C GLN A 28 8.23 8.61 10.87
N TYR A 29 7.27 9.02 11.70
CA TYR A 29 6.64 8.21 12.74
C TYR A 29 5.13 8.20 12.53
N ILE A 30 4.49 7.06 12.81
CA ILE A 30 3.04 6.85 12.75
C ILE A 30 2.65 6.00 13.95
N GLU A 31 1.59 6.35 14.66
CA GLU A 31 1.03 5.58 15.77
C GLU A 31 -0.48 5.59 15.75
N PHE A 32 -1.09 4.41 15.75
CA PHE A 32 -2.52 4.23 15.98
C PHE A 32 -2.77 4.19 17.49
N ILE A 33 -3.61 5.10 17.98
CA ILE A 33 -3.89 5.24 19.42
C ILE A 33 -4.74 4.07 19.92
N GLY A 34 -5.68 3.60 19.10
CA GLY A 34 -6.55 2.47 19.37
C GLY A 34 -6.55 1.49 18.20
N ASP A 35 -7.74 1.06 17.80
CA ASP A 35 -7.91 0.25 16.61
C ASP A 35 -7.78 1.06 15.33
N PHE A 36 -7.57 0.35 14.23
CA PHE A 36 -7.48 0.96 12.91
C PHE A 36 -8.81 1.70 12.61
N PRO A 37 -8.78 3.00 12.27
CA PRO A 37 -9.98 3.85 12.23
C PRO A 37 -10.91 3.60 11.01
N GLY A 38 -10.66 2.53 10.25
CA GLY A 38 -11.43 2.17 9.07
C GLY A 38 -10.79 2.60 7.75
N ASN A 39 -11.40 2.17 6.64
CA ASN A 39 -10.93 2.44 5.27
C ASN A 39 -11.59 3.67 4.63
N GLU A 40 -12.58 4.24 5.31
CA GLU A 40 -13.34 5.41 4.89
C GLU A 40 -13.72 6.25 6.11
N GLY A 41 -14.01 7.53 5.89
CA GLY A 41 -14.44 8.43 6.95
C GLY A 41 -13.92 9.85 6.75
N GLU A 42 -14.45 10.76 7.57
CA GLU A 42 -13.99 12.13 7.67
C GLU A 42 -13.05 12.28 8.86
N PHE A 43 -11.91 12.94 8.62
CA PHE A 43 -10.86 13.12 9.61
C PHE A 43 -10.52 14.59 9.75
N THR A 44 -10.41 15.05 11.00
CA THR A 44 -9.88 16.39 11.31
C THR A 44 -8.41 16.26 11.69
N ILE A 45 -7.54 17.07 11.08
CA ILE A 45 -6.09 17.01 11.32
C ILE A 45 -5.63 18.31 11.97
N ARG A 46 -4.96 18.20 13.12
CA ARG A 46 -4.23 19.29 13.77
C ARG A 46 -2.74 19.10 13.56
N ASN A 47 -2.10 20.03 12.85
CA ASN A 47 -0.65 20.04 12.62
C ASN A 47 0.01 21.14 13.45
N TYR A 48 1.16 20.86 14.05
CA TYR A 48 1.95 21.87 14.76
C TYR A 48 3.43 21.50 14.78
N VAL A 49 4.28 22.53 14.71
CA VAL A 49 5.73 22.35 14.88
C VAL A 49 6.02 22.25 16.37
N VAL A 50 6.71 21.17 16.73
CA VAL A 50 7.01 20.76 18.09
C VAL A 50 8.38 21.29 18.51
N ASP A 51 9.32 21.32 17.57
CA ASP A 51 10.67 21.81 17.78
C ASP A 51 11.32 22.18 16.45
N VAL A 52 12.32 23.08 16.49
CA VAL A 52 13.16 23.44 15.34
C VAL A 52 14.61 23.33 15.75
N LEU A 53 15.30 22.32 15.20
CA LEU A 53 16.66 21.98 15.57
C LEU A 53 17.69 22.59 14.63
N ASP A 54 18.83 23.00 15.18
CA ASP A 54 19.98 23.46 14.41
C ASP A 54 20.98 22.31 14.21
N LYS A 55 21.15 21.87 12.96
CA LYS A 55 22.09 20.82 12.57
C LYS A 55 23.34 21.38 11.87
N GLY A 56 23.67 22.65 12.12
CA GLY A 56 24.84 23.32 11.54
C GLY A 56 24.46 23.99 10.22
N SER A 57 24.56 23.28 9.09
CA SER A 57 24.20 23.84 7.79
C SER A 57 22.69 23.83 7.51
N SER A 58 21.93 22.99 8.21
CA SER A 58 20.50 22.79 7.97
C SER A 58 19.70 22.91 9.26
N ALA A 59 18.44 23.31 9.14
CA ALA A 59 17.46 23.20 10.22
C ALA A 59 16.70 21.87 10.11
N VAL A 60 16.10 21.41 11.20
CA VAL A 60 15.12 20.32 11.19
C VAL A 60 13.88 20.76 11.95
N ALA A 61 12.76 20.91 11.25
CA ALA A 61 11.46 21.12 11.86
C ALA A 61 10.85 19.76 12.23
N ILE A 62 10.52 19.57 13.50
CA ILE A 62 9.78 18.40 13.98
C ILE A 62 8.32 18.77 14.00
N VAL A 63 7.50 18.12 13.17
CA VAL A 63 6.07 18.41 13.04
C VAL A 63 5.27 17.24 13.57
N ASN A 64 4.36 17.49 14.50
CA ASN A 64 3.36 16.51 14.88
C ASN A 64 2.07 16.77 14.10
N SER A 65 1.42 15.68 13.70
CA SER A 65 0.03 15.69 13.28
C SER A 65 -0.79 14.83 14.22
N GLU A 66 -1.90 15.37 14.70
CA GLU A 66 -2.92 14.65 15.43
C GLU A 66 -4.17 14.55 14.57
N ILE A 67 -4.64 13.32 14.37
CA ILE A 67 -5.74 13.01 13.47
C ILE A 67 -6.90 12.51 14.31
N PHE A 68 -8.05 13.16 14.15
CA PHE A 68 -9.26 12.91 14.90
C PHE A 68 -10.37 12.38 13.99
N GLN A 69 -11.15 11.44 14.50
CA GLN A 69 -12.39 10.96 13.89
C GLN A 69 -13.47 11.01 14.99
N ASN A 70 -14.65 11.57 14.70
CA ASN A 70 -15.72 11.73 15.70
C ASN A 70 -15.26 12.42 17.02
N ARG A 71 -14.32 13.38 16.91
CA ARG A 71 -13.67 14.09 18.04
C ARG A 71 -12.76 13.23 18.92
N GLU A 72 -12.52 11.98 18.56
CA GLU A 72 -11.56 11.10 19.23
C GLU A 72 -10.23 11.08 18.49
N LEU A 73 -9.12 11.10 19.22
CA LEU A 73 -7.79 11.01 18.63
C LEU A 73 -7.53 9.56 18.21
N VAL A 74 -7.36 9.33 16.90
CA VAL A 74 -7.19 7.98 16.35
C VAL A 74 -5.76 7.70 15.88
N LEU A 75 -5.05 8.72 15.42
CA LEU A 75 -3.69 8.58 14.89
C LEU A 75 -2.82 9.78 15.29
N ARG A 76 -1.57 9.50 15.62
CA ARG A 76 -0.50 10.50 15.70
C ARG A 76 0.54 10.22 14.64
N THR A 77 1.07 11.27 14.04
CA THR A 77 2.28 11.19 13.23
C THR A 77 3.29 12.22 13.70
N GLN A 78 4.57 11.91 13.49
CA GLN A 78 5.64 12.89 13.68
C GLN A 78 6.56 12.82 12.47
N GLN A 79 6.86 13.97 11.89
CA GLN A 79 7.73 14.12 10.73
C GLN A 79 8.92 14.97 11.11
N HIS A 80 10.10 14.59 10.61
CA HIS A 80 11.31 15.41 10.73
C HIS A 80 11.61 15.94 9.34
N ILE A 81 11.37 17.23 9.13
CA ILE A 81 11.58 17.89 7.85
C ILE A 81 12.88 18.69 7.92
N PHE A 82 13.86 18.29 7.12
CA PHE A 82 15.10 19.02 6.95
C PHE A 82 14.84 20.24 6.09
N VAL A 83 15.37 21.39 6.49
CA VAL A 83 15.36 22.62 5.71
C VAL A 83 16.80 22.98 5.36
N LEU A 84 17.18 22.72 4.12
CA LEU A 84 18.55 22.79 3.63
C LEU A 84 19.06 24.24 3.60
N GLY A 85 20.28 24.44 4.11
CA GLY A 85 20.92 25.77 4.16
C GLY A 85 20.38 26.69 5.25
N GLN A 86 19.40 26.25 6.04
CA GLN A 86 18.72 27.08 7.03
C GLN A 86 19.17 26.85 8.48
N GLY A 87 20.32 26.18 8.67
CA GLY A 87 20.94 26.03 10.00
C GLY A 87 21.71 27.29 10.44
N GLY A 88 22.49 27.17 11.52
CA GLY A 88 23.40 28.23 11.98
C GLY A 88 22.68 29.38 12.70
N PHE A 89 21.54 29.11 13.29
CA PHE A 89 20.77 30.05 14.11
C PHE A 89 21.01 29.86 15.62
N GLY A 90 21.87 28.91 16.01
CA GLY A 90 22.25 28.68 17.40
C GLY A 90 21.18 27.94 18.22
N GLY A 91 20.27 27.22 17.55
CA GLY A 91 19.22 26.45 18.19
C GLY A 91 19.68 25.15 18.85
N PRO A 92 18.76 24.43 19.52
CA PRO A 92 19.07 23.14 20.11
C PRO A 92 19.47 22.11 19.03
N ARG A 93 20.43 21.25 19.34
CA ARG A 93 20.83 20.16 18.43
C ARG A 93 19.92 18.95 18.50
N ASN A 94 19.22 18.74 19.61
CA ASN A 94 18.39 17.57 19.89
C ASN A 94 17.07 18.00 20.54
N SER A 95 16.02 17.21 20.36
CA SER A 95 14.72 17.43 21.00
C SER A 95 14.39 16.28 21.95
N GLN A 96 13.81 16.60 23.11
CA GLN A 96 13.21 15.60 24.00
C GLN A 96 11.82 15.13 23.51
N GLN A 97 11.23 15.85 22.55
CA GLN A 97 9.92 15.53 21.98
C GLN A 97 10.03 14.68 20.70
N ALA A 98 11.26 14.45 20.22
CA ALA A 98 11.53 13.60 19.07
C ALA A 98 11.33 12.12 19.43
N ILE A 99 10.49 11.42 18.67
CA ILE A 99 10.47 9.96 18.71
C ILE A 99 11.77 9.44 18.08
N GLY A 100 12.56 8.72 18.87
CA GLY A 100 13.89 8.25 18.49
C GLY A 100 13.88 7.16 17.42
N VAL A 101 14.98 7.09 16.67
CA VAL A 101 15.26 5.94 15.79
C VAL A 101 15.95 4.83 16.57
N GLU A 102 15.88 3.59 16.07
CA GLU A 102 16.57 2.45 16.68
C GLU A 102 17.43 1.71 15.67
N ASN A 103 18.70 1.50 16.01
CA ASN A 103 19.65 0.83 15.14
C ASN A 103 19.22 -0.63 14.91
N ALA A 104 19.51 -1.14 13.71
CA ALA A 104 19.33 -2.57 13.42
C ALA A 104 20.19 -3.42 14.39
N PRO A 105 19.66 -4.53 14.91
CA PRO A 105 20.43 -5.47 15.72
C PRO A 105 21.71 -5.93 15.03
N LYS A 106 22.81 -6.07 15.78
CA LYS A 106 24.13 -6.51 15.28
C LYS A 106 24.21 -8.03 15.11
N ARG A 107 23.23 -8.62 14.41
CA ARG A 107 23.13 -10.06 14.09
C ARG A 107 22.51 -10.22 12.71
N ALA A 108 22.53 -11.43 12.15
CA ALA A 108 21.85 -11.70 10.89
C ALA A 108 20.33 -11.40 10.99
N PRO A 109 19.69 -10.88 9.93
CA PRO A 109 18.26 -10.65 9.91
C PRO A 109 17.49 -11.97 10.05
N ASP A 110 16.39 -11.93 10.79
CA ASP A 110 15.48 -13.07 10.95
C ASP A 110 14.68 -13.34 9.67
N ALA A 111 14.46 -12.29 8.88
CA ALA A 111 13.79 -12.38 7.59
C ALA A 111 14.29 -11.31 6.63
N VAL A 112 14.29 -11.64 5.35
CA VAL A 112 14.60 -10.73 4.24
C VAL A 112 13.52 -10.89 3.19
N VAL A 113 12.96 -9.76 2.72
CA VAL A 113 12.00 -9.73 1.62
C VAL A 113 12.51 -8.79 0.54
N GLU A 114 12.49 -9.27 -0.70
CA GLU A 114 12.85 -8.48 -1.87
C GLU A 114 11.59 -8.15 -2.68
N GLN A 115 11.45 -6.90 -3.11
CA GLN A 115 10.39 -6.49 -4.02
C GLN A 115 10.92 -5.45 -5.02
N LYS A 116 10.79 -5.77 -6.32
CA LYS A 116 11.09 -4.81 -7.39
C LYS A 116 9.96 -3.78 -7.48
N THR A 117 10.33 -2.51 -7.49
CA THR A 117 9.38 -1.41 -7.75
C THR A 117 9.09 -1.32 -9.25
N ALA A 118 7.90 -0.84 -9.61
CA ALA A 118 7.62 -0.53 -11.01
C ALA A 118 8.41 0.72 -11.46
N GLU A 119 8.68 0.85 -12.76
CA GLU A 119 9.33 2.05 -13.32
C GLU A 119 8.44 3.30 -13.16
N ASP A 120 7.12 3.12 -13.15
CA ASP A 120 6.11 4.16 -12.95
C ASP A 120 5.61 4.25 -11.49
N GLN A 121 6.32 3.61 -10.54
CA GLN A 121 5.87 3.53 -9.15
C GLN A 121 5.64 4.91 -8.51
N ALA A 122 6.48 5.89 -8.83
CA ALA A 122 6.32 7.27 -8.35
C ALA A 122 5.14 7.99 -9.01
N ALA A 123 4.87 7.71 -10.29
CA ALA A 123 3.73 8.25 -11.02
C ALA A 123 2.39 7.74 -10.47
N LEU A 124 2.36 6.49 -10.02
CA LEU A 124 1.20 5.93 -9.32
C LEU A 124 1.08 6.48 -7.89
N TYR A 125 2.15 6.43 -7.10
CA TYR A 125 2.11 6.82 -5.68
C TYR A 125 1.74 8.28 -5.46
N ARG A 126 2.17 9.19 -6.34
CA ARG A 126 1.82 10.61 -6.23
C ARG A 126 0.33 10.89 -6.27
N LEU A 127 -0.47 10.01 -6.88
CA LEU A 127 -1.94 10.13 -6.91
C LEU A 127 -2.56 10.01 -5.51
N SER A 128 -1.81 9.54 -4.51
CA SER A 128 -2.20 9.53 -3.10
C SER A 128 -1.98 10.87 -2.38
N GLY A 129 -1.58 11.93 -3.08
CA GLY A 129 -1.45 13.30 -2.57
C GLY A 129 -0.06 13.90 -2.76
N ASP A 130 0.97 13.05 -2.81
CA ASP A 130 2.39 13.18 -3.21
C ASP A 130 2.81 14.03 -4.42
N LEU A 131 2.26 15.22 -4.68
CA LEU A 131 2.41 15.87 -5.98
C LEU A 131 3.77 16.55 -6.26
N ASN A 132 4.74 16.50 -5.35
CA ASN A 132 6.03 17.17 -5.53
C ASN A 132 6.69 16.79 -6.87
N PRO A 133 7.04 17.77 -7.74
CA PRO A 133 7.59 17.52 -9.07
C PRO A 133 8.92 16.76 -9.06
N LEU A 134 9.68 16.77 -7.95
CA LEU A 134 10.89 15.97 -7.74
C LEU A 134 10.72 14.47 -8.10
N HIS A 135 9.49 13.97 -7.99
CA HIS A 135 9.16 12.57 -8.18
C HIS A 135 8.66 12.21 -9.59
N ILE A 136 8.54 13.20 -10.50
CA ILE A 136 8.01 12.95 -11.85
C ILE A 136 8.67 13.79 -12.95
N ASP A 137 9.12 15.00 -12.65
CA ASP A 137 9.73 15.93 -13.61
C ASP A 137 11.26 15.78 -13.62
N PRO A 138 11.87 15.33 -14.74
CA PRO A 138 13.32 15.18 -14.84
C PRO A 138 14.11 16.48 -14.63
N ASN A 139 13.55 17.64 -15.00
CA ASN A 139 14.23 18.94 -14.86
C ASN A 139 14.32 19.32 -13.39
N VAL A 140 13.22 19.16 -12.64
CA VAL A 140 13.20 19.41 -11.20
C VAL A 140 14.11 18.44 -10.46
N ALA A 141 14.09 17.16 -10.81
CA ALA A 141 14.98 16.17 -10.22
C ALA A 141 16.45 16.52 -10.44
N SER A 142 16.82 16.91 -11.66
CA SER A 142 18.18 17.34 -12.00
C SER A 142 18.61 18.59 -11.23
N ALA A 143 17.73 19.59 -11.13
CA ALA A 143 17.97 20.80 -10.33
C ALA A 143 18.13 20.50 -8.83
N GLY A 144 17.41 19.49 -8.33
CA GLY A 144 17.56 18.95 -6.97
C GLY A 144 18.79 18.05 -6.77
N GLY A 145 19.65 17.88 -7.77
CA GLY A 145 20.87 17.08 -7.69
C GLY A 145 20.68 15.58 -7.90
N HIS A 146 19.55 15.15 -8.48
CA HIS A 146 19.29 13.76 -8.81
C HIS A 146 19.37 13.50 -10.32
N PRO A 147 19.97 12.38 -10.77
CA PRO A 147 20.14 12.11 -12.19
C PRO A 147 18.82 11.83 -12.93
N LYS A 148 17.76 11.48 -12.21
CA LYS A 148 16.39 11.26 -12.71
C LYS A 148 15.41 11.36 -11.53
N PRO A 149 14.08 11.44 -11.78
CA PRO A 149 13.10 11.47 -10.71
C PRO A 149 13.25 10.30 -9.73
N ILE A 150 13.14 10.61 -8.44
CA ILE A 150 13.30 9.64 -7.35
C ILE A 150 11.94 9.19 -6.84
N LEU A 151 11.84 7.97 -6.33
CA LEU A 151 10.65 7.47 -5.66
C LEU A 151 10.48 8.18 -4.31
N HIS A 152 9.25 8.48 -3.92
CA HIS A 152 8.93 9.05 -2.62
C HIS A 152 9.48 8.19 -1.48
N GLY A 153 10.08 8.82 -0.46
CA GLY A 153 10.56 8.10 0.73
C GLY A 153 9.43 7.32 1.41
N LEU A 154 8.25 7.94 1.52
CA LEU A 154 7.05 7.31 2.08
C LEU A 154 6.52 6.13 1.25
N ALA A 155 6.73 6.12 -0.07
CA ALA A 155 6.42 4.94 -0.89
C ALA A 155 7.35 3.78 -0.52
N SER A 156 8.66 4.02 -0.46
CA SER A 156 9.65 3.02 -0.04
C SER A 156 9.39 2.49 1.38
N LEU A 157 8.93 3.37 2.27
CA LEU A 157 8.49 3.00 3.62
C LEU A 157 7.24 2.12 3.59
N GLY A 158 6.26 2.44 2.74
CA GLY A 158 5.07 1.63 2.53
C GLY A 158 5.38 0.20 2.07
N PHE A 159 6.34 0.02 1.16
CA PHE A 159 6.85 -1.31 0.79
C PHE A 159 7.41 -2.06 2.00
N SER A 160 8.30 -1.40 2.76
CA SER A 160 8.95 -2.01 3.92
C SER A 160 7.96 -2.39 5.03
N ALA A 161 7.01 -1.50 5.32
CA ALA A 161 5.94 -1.73 6.29
C ALA A 161 5.02 -2.90 5.86
N ARG A 162 4.69 -2.99 4.56
CA ARG A 162 3.94 -4.13 4.02
C ARG A 162 4.70 -5.45 4.19
N HIS A 163 6.01 -5.47 3.96
CA HIS A 163 6.82 -6.67 4.19
C HIS A 163 6.76 -7.12 5.66
N VAL A 164 6.87 -6.17 6.60
CA VAL A 164 6.72 -6.46 8.04
C VAL A 164 5.32 -6.98 8.37
N LEU A 165 4.28 -6.35 7.83
CA LEU A 165 2.88 -6.74 8.06
C LEU A 165 2.60 -8.18 7.59
N VAL A 166 3.02 -8.50 6.37
CA VAL A 166 2.89 -9.85 5.81
C VAL A 166 3.69 -10.85 6.64
N LYS A 167 4.92 -10.51 7.01
CA LYS A 167 5.84 -11.46 7.65
C LYS A 167 5.51 -11.74 9.11
N TYR A 168 5.12 -10.73 9.87
CA TYR A 168 5.03 -10.80 11.34
C TYR A 168 3.68 -10.38 11.92
N ALA A 169 2.76 -9.84 11.12
CA ALA A 169 1.45 -9.40 11.58
C ALA A 169 0.28 -10.22 11.00
N GLY A 170 0.58 -11.30 10.27
CA GLY A 170 -0.43 -12.14 9.59
C GLY A 170 -1.15 -11.40 8.47
N ASN A 171 -0.53 -10.36 7.90
CA ASN A 171 -1.12 -9.43 6.94
C ASN A 171 -2.39 -8.72 7.45
N ASN A 172 -2.58 -8.67 8.78
CA ASN A 172 -3.73 -8.05 9.43
C ASN A 172 -3.35 -6.68 10.01
N SER A 173 -3.92 -5.60 9.47
CA SER A 173 -3.65 -4.23 9.90
C SER A 173 -4.00 -3.97 11.36
N ALA A 174 -4.93 -4.72 11.96
CA ALA A 174 -5.28 -4.60 13.37
C ALA A 174 -4.10 -4.93 14.31
N ASN A 175 -3.11 -5.69 13.83
CA ASN A 175 -1.91 -6.02 14.60
C ASN A 175 -0.83 -4.94 14.53
N PHE A 176 -0.99 -3.90 13.71
CA PHE A 176 -0.03 -2.80 13.61
C PHE A 176 -0.32 -1.76 14.70
N LYS A 177 0.71 -1.32 15.43
CA LYS A 177 0.57 -0.27 16.46
C LYS A 177 1.27 1.01 16.05
N ALA A 178 2.57 0.94 15.79
CA ALA A 178 3.37 2.11 15.47
C ALA A 178 4.49 1.78 14.50
N LEU A 179 5.00 2.78 13.80
CA LEU A 179 6.15 2.68 12.91
C LEU A 179 7.01 3.93 13.05
N LYS A 180 8.33 3.73 13.01
CA LYS A 180 9.33 4.78 12.89
C LYS A 180 10.29 4.43 11.75
N ALA A 181 10.75 5.42 11.01
CA ALA A 181 11.81 5.26 10.02
C ALA A 181 12.60 6.56 9.80
N ARG A 182 13.87 6.41 9.40
CA ARG A 182 14.71 7.48 8.86
C ARG A 182 15.06 7.19 7.40
N PHE A 183 14.86 8.19 6.55
CA PHE A 183 15.26 8.17 5.15
C PHE A 183 16.74 8.57 5.05
N VAL A 184 17.54 7.78 4.32
CA VAL A 184 19.00 7.93 4.28
C VAL A 184 19.51 8.25 2.89
N LYS A 185 18.96 7.59 1.87
CA LYS A 185 19.35 7.74 0.45
C LYS A 185 18.11 7.62 -0.44
N PRO A 186 18.12 8.24 -1.64
CA PRO A 186 17.01 8.15 -2.57
C PRO A 186 16.89 6.75 -3.16
N VAL A 187 15.66 6.41 -3.56
CA VAL A 187 15.33 5.22 -4.35
C VAL A 187 14.96 5.68 -5.75
N LEU A 188 15.44 4.97 -6.77
CA LEU A 188 14.98 5.20 -8.14
C LEU A 188 13.82 4.23 -8.46
N PRO A 189 12.73 4.70 -9.09
CA PRO A 189 11.72 3.79 -9.64
C PRO A 189 12.38 2.73 -10.54
N GLY A 190 11.86 1.50 -10.49
CA GLY A 190 12.42 0.32 -11.15
C GLY A 190 13.45 -0.47 -10.32
N GLN A 191 14.01 0.11 -9.26
CA GLN A 191 14.97 -0.59 -8.39
C GLN A 191 14.30 -1.62 -7.48
N THR A 192 15.11 -2.56 -6.98
CA THR A 192 14.68 -3.63 -6.08
C THR A 192 14.96 -3.26 -4.63
N LEU A 193 13.89 -3.15 -3.85
CA LEU A 193 13.97 -2.96 -2.41
C LEU A 193 14.23 -4.30 -1.71
N VAL A 194 15.18 -4.32 -0.78
CA VAL A 194 15.48 -5.45 0.10
C VAL A 194 15.22 -5.00 1.54
N THR A 195 14.13 -5.48 2.14
CA THR A 195 13.79 -5.20 3.54
C THR A 195 14.33 -6.32 4.42
N GLU A 196 15.32 -5.98 5.24
CA GLU A 196 15.89 -6.86 6.26
C GLU A 196 15.17 -6.59 7.59
N MET A 197 14.77 -7.64 8.29
CA MET A 197 13.92 -7.56 9.48
C MET A 197 14.48 -8.39 10.65
N TRP A 198 14.37 -7.84 11.86
CA TRP A 198 14.75 -8.49 13.11
C TRP A 198 13.62 -8.36 14.11
N LEU A 199 13.15 -9.47 14.65
CA LEU A 199 12.04 -9.51 15.58
C LEU A 199 12.55 -9.60 17.03
N GLU A 200 12.25 -8.59 17.84
CA GLU A 200 12.60 -8.47 19.25
C GLU A 200 11.31 -8.29 20.07
N GLY A 201 10.80 -9.37 20.66
CA GLY A 201 9.51 -9.35 21.36
C GLY A 201 8.34 -9.00 20.42
N LYS A 202 7.74 -7.83 20.61
CA LYS A 202 6.65 -7.28 19.77
C LYS A 202 7.12 -6.22 18.76
N ARG A 203 8.42 -5.89 18.76
CA ARG A 203 9.01 -4.93 17.85
C ARG A 203 9.73 -5.65 16.71
N VAL A 204 9.46 -5.21 15.49
CA VAL A 204 10.23 -5.62 14.31
C VAL A 204 11.12 -4.45 13.93
N HIS A 205 12.42 -4.54 14.22
CA HIS A 205 13.40 -3.64 13.64
C HIS A 205 13.54 -3.96 12.17
N PHE A 206 13.73 -2.95 11.33
CA PHE A 206 14.00 -3.18 9.92
C PHE A 206 14.94 -2.13 9.33
N GLN A 207 15.57 -2.50 8.24
CA GLN A 207 16.23 -1.56 7.33
C GLN A 207 15.95 -1.98 5.90
N THR A 208 16.01 -1.03 4.99
CA THR A 208 15.75 -1.28 3.57
C THR A 208 16.94 -0.84 2.74
N LYS A 209 17.38 -1.73 1.85
CA LYS A 209 18.48 -1.52 0.91
C LYS A 209 17.99 -1.58 -0.53
N ILE A 210 18.83 -1.09 -1.43
CA ILE A 210 18.69 -1.29 -2.87
C ILE A 210 19.54 -2.48 -3.29
N LYS A 211 18.93 -3.52 -3.85
CA LYS A 211 19.64 -4.75 -4.25
C LYS A 211 20.79 -4.46 -5.21
N GLU A 212 20.54 -3.56 -6.16
CA GLU A 212 21.47 -3.24 -7.24
C GLU A 212 22.73 -2.50 -6.76
N THR A 213 22.69 -1.85 -5.60
CA THR A 213 23.80 -1.00 -5.13
C THR A 213 24.29 -1.32 -3.71
N GLY A 214 23.52 -2.11 -2.95
CA GLY A 214 23.76 -2.37 -1.52
C GLY A 214 23.50 -1.16 -0.61
N ASN A 215 23.12 0.01 -1.17
CA ASN A 215 22.87 1.22 -0.40
C ASN A 215 21.67 1.05 0.53
N ILE A 216 21.85 1.44 1.80
CA ILE A 216 20.75 1.58 2.75
C ILE A 216 19.98 2.86 2.41
N VAL A 217 18.66 2.75 2.24
CA VAL A 217 17.74 3.84 1.91
C VAL A 217 16.79 4.17 3.07
N ILE A 218 16.46 3.17 3.90
CA ILE A 218 15.74 3.35 5.16
C ILE A 218 16.55 2.69 6.27
N ALA A 219 16.81 3.44 7.34
CA ALA A 219 17.55 2.97 8.51
C ALA A 219 16.85 3.42 9.81
N GLY A 220 17.34 2.92 10.93
CA GLY A 220 16.86 3.35 12.24
C GLY A 220 15.39 3.02 12.49
N ALA A 221 14.85 2.03 11.76
CA ALA A 221 13.43 1.86 11.58
C ALA A 221 12.91 0.66 12.36
N TYR A 222 11.65 0.78 12.81
CA TYR A 222 10.96 -0.28 13.51
C TYR A 222 9.46 -0.21 13.30
N VAL A 223 8.78 -1.34 13.51
CA VAL A 223 7.34 -1.44 13.66
C VAL A 223 7.04 -2.09 15.01
N ASP A 224 6.19 -1.45 15.80
CA ASP A 224 5.58 -2.07 16.96
C ASP A 224 4.29 -2.76 16.56
N LEU A 225 4.17 -4.02 16.96
CA LEU A 225 2.98 -4.83 16.73
C LEU A 225 2.18 -5.00 18.03
N LYS A 226 0.85 -5.01 17.92
CA LYS A 226 -0.04 -5.41 19.02
C LYS A 226 0.12 -6.91 19.29
N ASN A 227 0.10 -7.72 18.22
CA ASN A 227 0.33 -9.16 18.24
C ASN A 227 1.31 -9.58 17.14
N VAL A 228 2.14 -10.57 17.44
CA VAL A 228 3.10 -11.15 16.50
C VAL A 228 2.55 -12.49 16.03
N VAL A 229 2.52 -12.68 14.71
CA VAL A 229 2.14 -13.93 14.05
C VAL A 229 3.39 -14.46 13.34
N LYS A 230 4.09 -15.40 13.97
CA LYS A 230 5.18 -16.16 13.35
C LYS A 230 4.54 -17.36 12.64
N ASP A 231 4.99 -17.70 11.43
CA ASP A 231 4.47 -18.76 10.53
C ASP A 231 3.48 -18.35 9.43
N GLY A 232 3.36 -17.06 9.13
CA GLY A 232 2.81 -16.61 7.85
C GLY A 232 3.82 -16.80 6.71
N GLY A 233 3.93 -18.01 6.12
CA GLY A 233 4.22 -18.11 4.67
C GLY A 233 3.19 -17.24 3.92
N PRO A 234 3.49 -16.68 2.73
CA PRO A 234 2.73 -15.56 2.13
C PRO A 234 1.23 -15.77 2.31
N ALA A 235 0.70 -15.16 3.36
CA ALA A 235 -0.69 -15.24 3.69
C ALA A 235 -1.33 -14.30 2.69
N ALA A 236 -2.14 -14.87 1.80
CA ALA A 236 -3.16 -14.13 1.09
C ALA A 236 -3.82 -13.13 2.06
N PRO A 237 -4.18 -11.92 1.60
CA PRO A 237 -4.75 -10.88 2.45
C PRO A 237 -5.81 -11.47 3.36
N SER A 238 -5.59 -11.30 4.67
CA SER A 238 -6.48 -11.80 5.71
C SER A 238 -7.82 -11.10 5.57
N SER A 239 -8.79 -11.79 5.00
CA SER A 239 -10.20 -11.60 5.31
C SER A 239 -10.37 -11.84 6.82
N GLN A 240 -11.02 -10.88 7.48
CA GLN A 240 -11.37 -10.98 8.88
C GLN A 240 -12.20 -12.24 9.12
N SER A 241 -11.85 -12.97 10.17
CA SER A 241 -12.58 -14.14 10.66
C SER A 241 -13.92 -13.71 11.27
N VAL A 242 -15.02 -14.05 10.60
CA VAL A 242 -16.30 -14.32 11.27
C VAL A 242 -16.36 -15.83 11.50
N GLN A 243 -16.75 -16.24 12.70
CA GLN A 243 -16.75 -17.62 13.16
C GLN A 243 -17.60 -18.56 12.28
N THR A 244 -17.00 -19.70 11.94
CA THR A 244 -17.55 -21.05 11.69
C THR A 244 -18.92 -21.20 11.01
N LYS A 245 -18.92 -21.55 9.71
CA LYS A 245 -19.35 -22.87 9.17
C LYS A 245 -19.21 -22.92 7.63
N GLY A 246 -18.37 -23.83 7.14
CA GLY A 246 -18.27 -24.19 5.72
C GLY A 246 -17.27 -23.35 4.91
N SER A 247 -16.31 -24.02 4.29
CA SER A 247 -15.31 -23.43 3.38
C SER A 247 -15.95 -22.60 2.25
N SER A 248 -15.74 -21.28 2.25
CA SER A 248 -16.07 -20.39 1.13
C SER A 248 -14.80 -19.93 0.42
N LEU A 249 -14.82 -19.92 -0.91
CA LEU A 249 -13.70 -19.50 -1.76
C LEU A 249 -13.70 -17.98 -1.91
N LYS A 250 -12.55 -17.36 -2.25
CA LYS A 250 -12.43 -15.90 -2.37
C LYS A 250 -13.39 -15.36 -3.45
N CYS A 251 -13.61 -16.12 -4.52
CA CYS A 251 -14.55 -15.80 -5.59
C CYS A 251 -16.01 -15.68 -5.12
N ASP A 252 -16.40 -16.26 -3.98
CA ASP A 252 -17.79 -16.19 -3.51
C ASP A 252 -18.21 -14.74 -3.25
N SER A 253 -17.31 -13.96 -2.66
CA SER A 253 -17.51 -12.51 -2.45
C SER A 253 -17.54 -11.72 -3.76
N LEU A 254 -16.82 -12.17 -4.78
CA LEU A 254 -16.82 -11.57 -6.11
C LEU A 254 -18.17 -11.79 -6.80
N PHE A 255 -18.69 -13.02 -6.81
CA PHE A 255 -19.98 -13.31 -7.45
C PHE A 255 -21.15 -12.66 -6.74
N ALA A 256 -21.10 -12.50 -5.41
CA ALA A 256 -22.08 -11.71 -4.66
C ALA A 256 -22.09 -10.24 -5.12
N LYS A 257 -20.92 -9.62 -5.29
CA LYS A 257 -20.81 -8.24 -5.82
C LYS A 257 -21.28 -8.13 -7.27
N ILE A 258 -21.00 -9.14 -8.10
CA ILE A 258 -21.51 -9.19 -9.48
C ILE A 258 -23.05 -9.27 -9.45
N GLU A 259 -23.64 -10.06 -8.55
CA GLU A 259 -25.09 -10.14 -8.38
C GLU A 259 -25.69 -8.78 -8.00
N GLU A 260 -25.08 -8.07 -7.04
CA GLU A 260 -25.48 -6.71 -6.65
C GLU A 260 -25.35 -5.73 -7.82
N ALA A 261 -24.26 -5.77 -8.57
CA ALA A 261 -24.03 -4.90 -9.73
C ALA A 261 -25.04 -5.16 -10.86
N VAL A 262 -25.38 -6.42 -11.12
CA VAL A 262 -26.42 -6.81 -12.10
C VAL A 262 -27.80 -6.31 -11.67
N LYS A 263 -28.14 -6.42 -10.38
CA LYS A 263 -29.41 -5.88 -9.83
C LYS A 263 -29.46 -4.35 -9.88
N ALA A 264 -28.33 -3.69 -9.61
CA ALA A 264 -28.24 -2.23 -9.64
C ALA A 264 -28.23 -1.66 -11.07
N ASN A 265 -27.76 -2.43 -12.06
CA ASN A 265 -27.59 -1.97 -13.45
C ASN A 265 -28.24 -2.93 -14.47
N PRO A 266 -29.57 -3.19 -14.42
CA PRO A 266 -30.22 -4.20 -15.25
C PRO A 266 -30.13 -3.89 -16.75
N ASP A 267 -30.13 -2.62 -17.16
CA ASP A 267 -30.03 -2.25 -18.57
C ASP A 267 -28.63 -2.51 -19.15
N LYS A 268 -27.58 -2.33 -18.35
CA LYS A 268 -26.23 -2.73 -18.74
C LYS A 268 -26.08 -4.26 -18.76
N ALA A 269 -26.66 -4.96 -17.79
CA ALA A 269 -26.62 -6.42 -17.77
C ALA A 269 -27.27 -7.03 -19.03
N LYS A 270 -28.40 -6.47 -19.47
CA LYS A 270 -29.07 -6.88 -20.72
C LYS A 270 -28.23 -6.66 -21.98
N THR A 271 -27.37 -5.64 -22.02
CA THR A 271 -26.52 -5.38 -23.22
C THR A 271 -25.40 -6.41 -23.36
N VAL A 272 -24.99 -7.06 -22.26
CA VAL A 272 -24.08 -8.22 -22.30
C VAL A 272 -24.79 -9.45 -22.87
N GLY A 273 -25.99 -9.77 -22.38
CA GLY A 273 -26.97 -10.62 -23.05
C GLY A 273 -26.55 -12.07 -23.33
N ALA A 274 -25.92 -12.75 -22.37
CA ALA A 274 -25.45 -14.13 -22.52
C ALA A 274 -25.41 -14.90 -21.18
N VAL A 275 -25.31 -16.23 -21.27
CA VAL A 275 -25.12 -17.13 -20.12
C VAL A 275 -23.65 -17.51 -20.00
N TYR A 276 -23.01 -17.15 -18.88
CA TYR A 276 -21.61 -17.46 -18.60
C TYR A 276 -21.51 -18.49 -17.48
N LEU A 277 -20.67 -19.51 -17.69
CA LEU A 277 -20.29 -20.49 -16.66
C LEU A 277 -18.84 -20.27 -16.25
N TYR A 278 -18.59 -20.16 -14.95
CA TYR A 278 -17.26 -20.12 -14.37
C TYR A 278 -16.98 -21.43 -13.65
N ASN A 279 -15.97 -22.15 -14.11
CA ASN A 279 -15.38 -23.30 -13.42
C ASN A 279 -14.18 -22.81 -12.60
N ILE A 280 -14.35 -22.73 -11.28
CA ILE A 280 -13.32 -22.30 -10.36
C ILE A 280 -12.47 -23.50 -9.98
N THR A 281 -11.17 -23.37 -10.17
CA THR A 281 -10.20 -24.46 -9.96
C THR A 281 -9.27 -24.20 -8.78
N GLU A 282 -8.86 -25.29 -8.14
CA GLU A 282 -7.75 -25.32 -7.18
C GLU A 282 -6.91 -26.55 -7.52
N ASN A 283 -5.58 -26.38 -7.59
CA ASN A 283 -4.65 -27.44 -8.01
C ASN A 283 -5.06 -28.16 -9.32
N GLY A 284 -5.64 -27.41 -10.26
CA GLY A 284 -6.06 -27.89 -11.58
C GLY A 284 -7.37 -28.68 -11.61
N LYS A 285 -8.07 -28.84 -10.48
CA LYS A 285 -9.39 -29.49 -10.40
C LYS A 285 -10.48 -28.44 -10.19
N THR A 286 -11.61 -28.58 -10.88
CA THR A 286 -12.79 -27.74 -10.62
C THR A 286 -13.34 -28.08 -9.24
N ILE A 287 -13.38 -27.08 -8.36
CA ILE A 287 -13.89 -27.22 -6.99
C ILE A 287 -15.22 -26.48 -6.81
N LYS A 288 -15.55 -25.53 -7.70
CA LYS A 288 -16.80 -24.77 -7.63
C LYS A 288 -17.22 -24.27 -9.01
N GLN A 289 -18.52 -24.06 -9.20
CA GLN A 289 -19.09 -23.51 -10.42
C GLN A 289 -20.04 -22.35 -10.12
N TRP A 290 -20.05 -21.35 -10.99
CA TRP A 290 -20.95 -20.20 -10.92
C TRP A 290 -21.54 -19.89 -12.29
N THR A 291 -22.83 -19.57 -12.34
CA THR A 291 -23.52 -19.17 -13.56
C THR A 291 -23.99 -17.73 -13.45
N LEU A 292 -23.72 -16.94 -14.50
CA LEU A 292 -24.30 -15.62 -14.73
C LEU A 292 -25.26 -15.76 -15.91
N ASP A 293 -26.56 -15.77 -15.65
CA ASP A 293 -27.59 -15.69 -16.70
C ASP A 293 -27.97 -14.24 -16.91
N LEU A 294 -27.27 -13.56 -17.83
CA LEU A 294 -27.54 -12.17 -18.20
C LEU A 294 -28.45 -12.06 -19.43
N LYS A 295 -29.07 -13.17 -19.84
CA LYS A 295 -29.88 -13.24 -21.07
C LYS A 295 -31.37 -13.22 -20.76
N LYS A 296 -31.80 -14.00 -19.77
CA LYS A 296 -33.22 -14.17 -19.46
C LYS A 296 -33.59 -13.60 -18.09
N ASP A 297 -32.94 -14.12 -17.05
CA ASP A 297 -33.38 -13.89 -15.67
C ASP A 297 -32.55 -12.81 -14.95
N LEU A 298 -31.43 -12.36 -15.54
CA LEU A 298 -30.46 -11.43 -14.94
C LEU A 298 -30.02 -11.88 -13.55
N THR A 299 -29.70 -13.17 -13.42
CA THR A 299 -29.34 -13.80 -12.15
C THR A 299 -27.90 -14.28 -12.14
N VAL A 300 -27.31 -14.28 -10.94
CA VAL A 300 -26.01 -14.87 -10.65
C VAL A 300 -26.25 -15.92 -9.58
N TYR A 301 -25.79 -17.15 -9.80
CA TYR A 301 -26.01 -18.24 -8.84
C TYR A 301 -24.92 -19.31 -8.90
N GLN A 302 -24.74 -20.03 -7.79
CA GLN A 302 -23.81 -21.14 -7.72
C GLN A 302 -24.37 -22.37 -8.46
N GLY A 303 -23.51 -23.04 -9.23
CA GLY A 303 -23.82 -24.25 -9.98
C GLY A 303 -23.83 -24.04 -11.49
N GLU A 304 -24.11 -25.12 -12.21
CA GLU A 304 -24.24 -25.11 -13.67
C GLU A 304 -25.52 -24.38 -14.13
N PRO A 305 -25.59 -23.95 -15.40
CA PRO A 305 -26.78 -23.30 -15.93
C PRO A 305 -28.03 -24.16 -15.75
N LYS A 306 -29.04 -23.63 -15.07
CA LYS A 306 -30.32 -24.32 -14.82
C LYS A 306 -31.09 -24.61 -16.11
N ASN A 307 -30.89 -23.79 -17.14
CA ASN A 307 -31.57 -23.87 -18.41
C ASN A 307 -30.57 -23.81 -19.56
N GLY A 308 -30.42 -24.91 -20.32
CA GLY A 308 -29.56 -24.96 -21.51
C GLY A 308 -28.06 -25.01 -21.20
N LYS A 309 -27.23 -24.69 -22.20
CA LYS A 309 -25.77 -24.65 -22.07
C LYS A 309 -25.29 -23.20 -21.94
N ALA A 310 -24.17 -23.00 -21.25
CA ALA A 310 -23.51 -21.70 -21.22
C ALA A 310 -23.06 -21.29 -22.63
N ASP A 311 -23.26 -20.01 -22.98
CA ASP A 311 -22.74 -19.43 -24.22
C ASP A 311 -21.21 -19.30 -24.15
N THR A 312 -20.67 -19.08 -22.94
CA THR A 312 -19.22 -19.01 -22.69
C THR A 312 -18.89 -19.67 -21.36
N THR A 313 -17.88 -20.53 -21.37
CA THR A 313 -17.34 -21.17 -20.16
C THR A 313 -15.93 -20.67 -19.90
N MET A 314 -15.67 -20.21 -18.68
CA MET A 314 -14.39 -19.73 -18.19
C MET A 314 -13.87 -20.71 -17.15
N THR A 315 -12.66 -21.25 -17.35
CA THR A 315 -12.00 -22.10 -16.33
C THR A 315 -10.75 -21.40 -15.86
N VAL A 316 -10.69 -21.12 -14.56
CA VAL A 316 -9.68 -20.24 -13.95
C VAL A 316 -9.50 -20.63 -12.48
N SER A 317 -8.33 -20.38 -11.89
CA SER A 317 -8.15 -20.58 -10.45
C SER A 317 -8.86 -19.50 -9.64
N ASP A 318 -9.17 -19.78 -8.37
CA ASP A 318 -9.74 -18.77 -7.47
C ASP A 318 -8.85 -17.52 -7.39
N ASP A 319 -7.54 -17.71 -7.27
CA ASP A 319 -6.57 -16.61 -7.21
C ASP A 319 -6.47 -15.81 -8.52
N ASP A 320 -6.40 -16.49 -9.67
CA ASP A 320 -6.28 -15.83 -10.98
C ASP A 320 -7.55 -15.05 -11.32
N LEU A 321 -8.73 -15.54 -10.91
CA LEU A 321 -9.99 -14.82 -11.08
C LEU A 321 -10.01 -13.53 -10.27
N MET A 322 -9.46 -13.53 -9.06
CA MET A 322 -9.34 -12.33 -8.22
C MET A 322 -8.31 -11.34 -8.76
N GLU A 323 -7.18 -11.82 -9.28
CA GLU A 323 -6.20 -10.95 -9.97
C GLU A 323 -6.81 -10.32 -11.23
N ILE A 324 -7.63 -11.07 -11.98
CA ILE A 324 -8.36 -10.56 -13.14
C ILE A 324 -9.39 -9.52 -12.73
N ALA A 325 -10.22 -9.82 -11.74
CA ALA A 325 -11.27 -8.93 -11.28
C ALA A 325 -10.73 -7.62 -10.68
N SER A 326 -9.55 -7.65 -10.05
CA SER A 326 -8.87 -6.47 -9.51
C SER A 326 -8.09 -5.66 -10.55
N GLY A 327 -7.94 -6.18 -11.77
CA GLY A 327 -7.13 -5.57 -12.83
C GLY A 327 -5.61 -5.80 -12.68
N THR A 328 -5.17 -6.55 -11.68
CA THR A 328 -3.76 -6.93 -11.47
C THR A 328 -3.26 -7.85 -12.59
N LEU A 329 -4.13 -8.73 -13.09
CA LEU A 329 -3.85 -9.63 -14.21
C LEU A 329 -4.79 -9.33 -15.38
N SER A 330 -4.22 -8.98 -16.54
CA SER A 330 -5.00 -8.85 -17.77
C SER A 330 -5.65 -10.20 -18.16
N PRO A 331 -6.97 -10.26 -18.45
CA PRO A 331 -7.62 -11.46 -18.95
C PRO A 331 -6.97 -12.03 -20.23
N GLN A 332 -6.50 -11.14 -21.12
CA GLN A 332 -5.81 -11.53 -22.35
C GLN A 332 -4.48 -12.22 -22.04
N VAL A 333 -3.70 -11.66 -21.11
CA VAL A 333 -2.43 -12.26 -20.65
C VAL A 333 -2.68 -13.60 -19.95
N ALA A 334 -3.73 -13.69 -19.11
CA ALA A 334 -4.11 -14.93 -18.45
C ALA A 334 -4.49 -16.02 -19.46
N TYR A 335 -5.24 -15.67 -20.51
CA TYR A 335 -5.60 -16.59 -21.59
C TYR A 335 -4.38 -17.08 -22.37
N LEU A 336 -3.51 -16.17 -22.81
CA LEU A 336 -2.29 -16.52 -23.55
C LEU A 336 -1.33 -17.41 -22.75
N LYS A 337 -1.30 -17.26 -21.42
CA LYS A 337 -0.49 -18.10 -20.51
C LYS A 337 -1.19 -19.39 -20.08
N GLY A 338 -2.40 -19.67 -20.57
CA GLY A 338 -3.18 -20.86 -20.21
C GLY A 338 -3.75 -20.86 -18.78
N ARG A 339 -3.65 -19.72 -18.08
CA ARG A 339 -4.16 -19.47 -16.71
C ARG A 339 -5.68 -19.25 -16.70
N LEU A 340 -6.21 -18.66 -17.77
CA LEU A 340 -7.63 -18.59 -18.07
C LEU A 340 -7.90 -19.45 -19.32
N LYS A 341 -8.82 -20.41 -19.23
CA LYS A 341 -9.28 -21.18 -20.39
C LYS A 341 -10.69 -20.76 -20.75
N LEU A 342 -10.94 -20.56 -22.03
CA LEU A 342 -12.25 -20.17 -22.57
C LEU A 342 -12.78 -21.27 -23.49
N ALA A 343 -14.06 -21.60 -23.37
CA ALA A 343 -14.78 -22.49 -24.27
C ALA A 343 -16.14 -21.88 -24.63
N GLY A 344 -16.70 -22.26 -25.78
CA GLY A 344 -17.90 -21.63 -26.34
C GLY A 344 -17.58 -20.37 -27.13
N ASN A 345 -18.45 -19.36 -27.06
CA ASN A 345 -18.30 -18.13 -27.83
C ASN A 345 -17.36 -17.13 -27.14
N ILE A 346 -16.07 -17.26 -27.42
CA ILE A 346 -14.98 -16.46 -26.84
C ILE A 346 -15.19 -14.94 -27.00
N MET A 347 -15.85 -14.48 -28.07
CA MET A 347 -16.11 -13.04 -28.26
C MET A 347 -17.03 -12.46 -27.19
N LEU A 348 -17.93 -13.27 -26.62
CA LEU A 348 -18.80 -12.83 -25.52
C LEU A 348 -18.01 -12.60 -24.23
N ALA A 349 -16.90 -13.31 -24.01
CA ALA A 349 -16.03 -13.08 -22.85
C ALA A 349 -15.47 -11.63 -22.82
N GLN A 350 -15.29 -10.99 -23.99
CA GLN A 350 -14.83 -9.61 -24.09
C GLN A 350 -15.89 -8.58 -23.67
N LYS A 351 -17.17 -8.98 -23.64
CA LYS A 351 -18.27 -8.11 -23.20
C LYS A 351 -18.39 -8.00 -21.68
N LEU A 352 -17.75 -8.89 -20.93
CA LEU A 352 -17.70 -8.89 -19.46
C LEU A 352 -16.73 -7.84 -18.88
N GLY A 353 -16.50 -6.73 -19.58
CA GLY A 353 -15.80 -5.57 -19.02
C GLY A 353 -16.49 -5.05 -17.75
N PRO A 354 -15.90 -4.10 -17.01
CA PRO A 354 -16.46 -3.63 -15.74
C PRO A 354 -17.93 -3.20 -15.92
N LEU A 355 -18.83 -3.99 -15.34
CA LEU A 355 -20.30 -3.82 -15.37
C LEU A 355 -20.75 -2.69 -14.43
#